data_AF-A0A415WE43-F1
#
_entry.id   AF-A0A415WE43-F1
#
_cell.length_a   1.000
_cell.length_b   1.000
_cell.length_c   1.000
_cell.angle_alpha   90.00
_cell.angle_beta   90.00
_cell.angle_gamma   90.00
#
_symmetry.space_group_name_H-M   'P 1'
#
loop_
_entity.id
_entity.type
_entity.pdbx_description
1 polymer ?
#
loop_
_entity_poly.entity_id
_entity_poly.type
_entity_poly.pdbx_seq_one_letter_code
_entity_poly.pdbx_strand_id
1 'polypeptide(L)' 'MERCSQIRKDQKCKEALEQIKTMQYDKHIEMQGYRQVMQYGICFYKKECKILKD' A
#
# COMPACT_ATOMS: atom_id res chain seq x y z
N MET A 1 -24.07 -5.79 -6.10
CA MET A 1 -23.11 -6.49 -5.20
C MET A 1 -21.64 -6.07 -5.41
N GLU A 2 -21.23 -5.59 -6.58
CA GLU A 2 -19.80 -5.33 -6.89
C GLU A 2 -19.15 -4.15 -6.13
N ARG A 3 -19.89 -3.08 -5.84
CA ARG A 3 -19.36 -1.90 -5.12
C ARG A 3 -18.78 -2.22 -3.74
N CYS A 4 -19.39 -3.17 -3.01
CA CYS A 4 -18.92 -3.55 -1.68
C CYS A 4 -17.57 -4.29 -1.71
N SER A 5 -17.33 -5.09 -2.76
CA SER A 5 -16.04 -5.73 -2.98
C SER A 5 -14.96 -4.70 -3.31
N GLN A 6 -15.29 -3.69 -4.13
CA GLN A 6 -14.34 -2.64 -4.48
C GLN A 6 -13.95 -1.77 -3.28
N ILE A 7 -14.92 -1.35 -2.46
CA ILE A 7 -14.67 -0.59 -1.23
C ILE A 7 -13.70 -1.35 -0.31
N ARG A 8 -13.85 -2.66 -0.18
CA ARG A 8 -12.99 -3.49 0.68
C ARG A 8 -11.55 -3.57 0.17
N LYS A 9 -11.33 -3.65 -1.14
CA LYS A 9 -9.97 -3.64 -1.75
C LYS A 9 -9.28 -2.30 -1.51
N ASP A 10 -10.02 -1.22 -1.69
CA ASP A 10 -9.51 0.15 -1.54
C ASP A 10 -9.13 0.42 -0.09
N GLN A 11 -9.96 -0.01 0.86
CA GLN A 11 -9.66 0.08 2.29
C GLN A 11 -8.41 -0.72 2.65
N LYS A 12 -8.26 -1.94 2.11
CA LYS A 12 -7.08 -2.79 2.37
C LYS A 12 -5.80 -2.22 1.77
N CYS A 13 -5.85 -1.61 0.58
CA CYS A 13 -4.68 -0.91 0.03
C CYS A 13 -4.29 0.30 0.88
N LYS A 14 -5.27 1.06 1.40
CA LYS A 14 -5.00 2.19 2.32
C LYS A 14 -4.39 1.72 3.64
N GLU A 15 -4.92 0.67 4.24
CA GLU A 15 -4.35 0.04 5.44
C GLU A 15 -2.90 -0.40 5.20
N ALA A 16 -2.58 -0.95 4.02
CA ALA A 16 -1.22 -1.34 3.68
C ALA A 16 -0.26 -0.14 3.57
N LEU A 17 -0.71 0.96 2.95
CA LEU A 17 0.07 2.20 2.88
C LEU A 17 0.26 2.83 4.27
N GLU A 18 -0.78 2.81 5.10
CA GLU A 18 -0.71 3.29 6.48
C GLU A 18 0.28 2.46 7.30
N GLN A 19 0.27 1.14 7.15
CA GLN A 19 1.25 0.25 7.79
C GLN A 19 2.68 0.62 7.39
N ILE A 20 2.92 0.92 6.10
CA ILE A 20 4.25 1.33 5.61
C ILE A 20 4.70 2.62 6.31
N LYS A 21 3.81 3.60 6.45
CA LYS A 21 4.07 4.88 7.13
C LYS A 21 4.29 4.69 8.63
N THR A 22 3.44 3.91 9.31
CA THR A 22 3.54 3.65 10.76
C THR A 22 4.83 2.91 11.11
N MET A 23 5.22 1.94 10.29
CA MET A 23 6.46 1.18 10.49
C MET A 23 7.72 1.91 10.04
N GLN A 24 7.58 3.09 9.42
CA GLN A 24 8.69 3.95 9.01
C GLN A 24 9.73 3.21 8.14
N TYR A 25 9.25 2.34 7.24
CA TYR A 25 10.12 1.59 6.32
C TYR A 25 10.92 2.53 5.40
N ASP A 26 10.35 3.68 5.09
CA ASP A 26 11.03 4.77 4.40
C ASP A 26 12.28 5.24 5.15
N LYS A 27 12.19 5.48 6.46
CA LYS A 27 13.34 5.96 7.25
C LYS A 27 14.49 4.97 7.27
N HIS A 28 14.20 3.68 7.37
CA HIS A 28 15.26 2.67 7.30
C HIS A 28 15.99 2.72 5.95
N ILE A 29 15.25 2.92 4.87
CA ILE A 29 15.80 3.00 3.50
C ILE A 29 16.54 4.34 3.28
N GLU A 30 16.02 5.46 3.79
CA GLU A 30 16.69 6.77 3.75
C GLU A 30 18.03 6.74 4.50
N MET A 31 18.08 6.09 5.68
CA MET A 31 19.32 5.91 6.43
C MET A 31 20.38 5.09 5.68
N GLN A 32 19.97 4.21 4.77
CA GLN A 32 20.88 3.46 3.90
C GLN A 32 21.38 4.29 2.70
N GLY A 33 20.99 5.57 2.61
CA GLY A 33 21.47 6.51 1.59
C GLY A 33 20.60 6.55 0.32
N TYR A 34 19.44 5.91 0.30
CA TYR A 34 18.50 6.00 -0.82
C TYR A 34 17.73 7.33 -0.75
N ARG A 35 17.80 8.12 -1.83
CA ARG A 35 17.16 9.44 -1.91
C ARG A 35 15.66 9.42 -2.20
N GLN A 36 15.14 8.32 -2.73
CA GLN A 36 13.74 8.23 -3.10
C GLN A 36 13.20 6.85 -2.72
N VAL A 37 12.21 6.84 -1.84
CA VAL A 37 11.49 5.63 -1.44
C VAL A 37 10.09 5.70 -2.01
N MET A 38 9.76 4.79 -2.94
CA MET A 38 8.40 4.67 -3.48
C MET A 38 7.61 3.68 -2.65
N GLN A 39 6.40 4.07 -2.24
CA GLN A 39 5.52 3.24 -1.41
C GLN A 39 4.32 2.76 -2.24
N TYR A 40 4.06 1.44 -2.21
CA TYR A 40 2.95 0.85 -2.95
C TYR A 40 2.07 0.00 -2.02
N GLY A 41 0.76 0.26 -2.06
CA GLY A 41 -0.26 -0.56 -1.40
C GLY A 41 -0.86 -1.54 -2.39
N ILE A 42 -0.51 -2.82 -2.30
CA ILE A 42 -1.01 -3.87 -3.20
C ILE A 42 -2.02 -4.74 -2.47
N CYS A 43 -3.21 -4.91 -3.04
CA CYS A 43 -4.24 -5.81 -2.53
C CYS A 43 -4.63 -6.83 -3.60
N PHE A 44 -4.66 -8.11 -3.22
CA PHE A 44 -5.14 -9.21 -4.04
C PHE A 44 -6.50 -9.68 -3.53
N TYR A 45 -7.47 -9.81 -4.43
CA TYR A 45 -8.77 -10.38 -4.11
C TYR A 45 -9.29 -11.21 -5.28
N LYS A 46 -9.48 -12.52 -5.05
CA LYS A 46 -9.81 -13.50 -6.10
C LYS A 46 -8.78 -13.44 -7.25
N LYS A 47 -9.23 -13.28 -8.50
CA LYS A 47 -8.40 -13.17 -9.71
C LYS A 47 -8.08 -11.72 -10.08
N GLU A 48 -8.27 -10.78 -9.17
CA GLU A 48 -8.06 -9.35 -9.41
C GLU A 48 -7.03 -8.78 -8.42
N CYS A 49 -6.20 -7.85 -8.90
CA CYS A 49 -5.28 -7.09 -8.07
C CYS A 49 -5.61 -5.59 -8.17
N LYS A 50 -5.39 -4.86 -7.07
CA LYS A 50 -5.42 -3.40 -7.04
C LYS A 50 -4.11 -2.88 -6.47
N ILE A 51 -3.57 -1.88 -7.14
CA ILE A 51 -2.32 -1.22 -6.78
C ILE A 51 -2.64 0.25 -6.53
N LEU A 52 -2.26 0.76 -5.37
CA LEU A 52 -2.23 2.19 -5.06
C LEU A 52 -0.78 2.62 -4.86
N LYS A 53 -0.43 3.79 -5.38
CA LYS A 53 0.85 4.45 -5.18
C LYS A 53 0.60 5.78 -4.46
N ASP A 54 1.47 6.11 -3.51
CA ASP A 54 1.50 7.39 -2.79
C ASP A 54 2.91 8.00 -3.00
#